data_AF-A0A3B9WYA3-F1
#
_entry.id   AF-A0A3B9WYA3-F1
#
_cell.length_a   1.000
_cell.length_b   1.000
_cell.length_c   1.000
_cell.angle_alpha   90.00
_cell.angle_beta   90.00
_cell.angle_gamma   90.00
#
_symmetry.space_group_name_H-M   'P 1'
#
loop_
_entity.id
_entity.type
_entity.pdbx_description
1 polymer ?
#
loop_
_entity_poly.entity_id
_entity_poly.type
_entity_poly.pdbx_seq_one_letter_code
_entity_poly.pdbx_strand_id
1 'polypeptide(L)'
;MKYIIKDADGNITNTINADAEFVEANFEHYEELIEPTPVEPTAEEEARMWRDLELENTDTASQTPDWPNRDNILTYRTALRDWPATSDFPATRPVLGE
;
A
#
# COMPACT_ATOMS: atom_id res chain seq x y z
N MET A 1 13.10 -22.36 -4.25
CA MET A 1 12.30 -21.48 -5.14
C MET A 1 10.96 -22.16 -5.38
N LYS A 2 9.98 -21.43 -5.93
CA LYS A 2 8.68 -22.01 -6.29
C LYS A 2 8.63 -22.16 -7.80
N TYR A 3 8.17 -23.30 -8.29
CA TYR A 3 8.16 -23.63 -9.71
C TYR A 3 6.77 -24.07 -10.14
N ILE A 4 6.34 -23.63 -11.31
CA ILE A 4 5.18 -24.15 -12.03
C ILE A 4 5.69 -25.27 -12.93
N ILE A 5 5.13 -26.46 -12.78
CA ILE A 5 5.39 -27.61 -13.63
C ILE A 5 4.31 -27.66 -14.71
N LYS A 6 4.72 -27.88 -15.95
CA LYS A 6 3.84 -27.92 -17.12
C LYS A 6 3.90 -29.29 -17.81
N ASP A 7 2.89 -29.58 -18.62
CA ASP A 7 2.95 -30.67 -19.60
C ASP A 7 3.57 -30.18 -20.93
N ALA A 8 3.69 -31.07 -21.90
CA ALA A 8 4.24 -30.76 -23.22
C ALA A 8 3.39 -29.76 -24.04
N ASP A 9 2.11 -29.65 -23.71
CA ASP A 9 1.18 -28.69 -24.32
C ASP A 9 1.22 -27.32 -23.60
N GLY A 10 2.01 -27.20 -22.54
CA GLY A 10 2.17 -25.99 -21.74
C GLY A 10 1.11 -25.77 -20.67
N ASN A 11 0.23 -26.74 -20.42
CA ASN A 11 -0.76 -26.65 -19.35
C ASN A 11 -0.10 -26.85 -17.99
N ILE A 12 -0.53 -26.08 -17.00
CA ILE A 12 -0.02 -26.19 -15.63
C ILE A 12 -0.54 -27.48 -15.01
N THR A 13 0.37 -28.35 -14.59
CA THR A 13 0.05 -29.62 -13.93
C THR A 13 0.25 -29.51 -12.42
N ASN A 14 1.26 -28.77 -11.97
CA ASN A 14 1.55 -28.63 -10.54
C ASN A 14 2.31 -27.34 -10.22
N THR A 15 2.38 -27.00 -8.93
CA THR A 15 3.27 -25.95 -8.41
C THR A 15 3.97 -26.46 -7.17
N ILE A 16 5.30 -26.46 -7.17
CA ILE A 16 6.12 -27.09 -6.14
C ILE A 16 7.16 -26.12 -5.56
N ASN A 17 7.54 -26.34 -4.30
CA ASN A 17 8.68 -25.67 -3.67
C ASN A 17 9.88 -26.61 -3.67
N ALA A 18 10.91 -26.31 -4.43
CA ALA A 18 12.11 -27.12 -4.58
C ALA A 18 13.34 -26.27 -4.95
N ASP A 19 14.53 -26.86 -4.95
CA ASP A 19 15.72 -26.28 -5.57
C ASP A 19 15.71 -26.46 -7.10
N ALA A 20 16.54 -25.69 -7.80
CA ALA A 20 16.58 -25.70 -9.27
C ALA A 20 17.08 -27.05 -9.81
N GLU A 21 18.08 -27.65 -9.17
CA GLU A 21 18.69 -28.91 -9.60
C GLU A 21 17.69 -30.07 -9.57
N PHE A 22 16.85 -30.14 -8.53
CA PHE A 22 15.79 -31.13 -8.42
C PHE A 22 14.75 -30.95 -9.51
N VAL A 23 14.35 -29.71 -9.81
CA VAL A 23 13.31 -29.47 -10.81
C VAL A 23 13.82 -29.79 -12.21
N GLU A 24 15.03 -29.37 -12.55
CA GLU A 24 15.67 -29.66 -13.84
C GLU A 24 15.92 -31.17 -14.04
N ALA A 25 16.28 -31.89 -12.98
CA ALA A 25 16.51 -33.33 -13.05
C ALA A 25 15.23 -34.18 -13.18
N ASN A 26 14.08 -33.67 -12.73
CA ASN A 26 12.83 -34.45 -12.66
C ASN A 26 11.72 -33.98 -13.61
N PHE A 27 11.78 -32.74 -14.12
CA PHE A 27 10.72 -32.15 -14.93
C PHE A 27 11.28 -31.50 -16.20
N GLU A 28 10.68 -31.84 -17.34
CA GLU A 28 11.12 -31.38 -18.66
C GLU A 28 10.53 -30.01 -19.03
N HIS A 29 9.34 -29.69 -18.49
CA HIS A 29 8.67 -28.41 -18.70
C HIS A 29 8.36 -27.76 -17.35
N TYR A 30 9.11 -26.70 -17.02
CA TYR A 30 8.90 -25.92 -15.80
C TYR A 30 9.23 -24.45 -16.02
N GLU A 31 8.67 -23.60 -15.16
CA GLU A 31 9.05 -22.20 -15.04
C GLU A 31 9.16 -21.83 -13.57
N GLU A 32 10.12 -20.98 -13.23
CA GLU A 32 10.17 -20.40 -11.89
C GLU A 32 8.98 -19.46 -11.72
N LEU A 33 8.22 -19.69 -10.64
CA LEU A 33 7.17 -18.77 -10.22
C LEU A 33 7.85 -17.57 -9.56
N ILE A 34 8.04 -16.53 -10.34
CA ILE A 34 8.45 -15.22 -9.83
C ILE A 34 7.19 -14.54 -9.32
N GLU A 35 7.01 -14.48 -8.00
CA GLU A 35 5.95 -13.67 -7.41
C GLU A 35 6.19 -12.20 -7.80
N PRO A 36 5.17 -11.48 -8.29
CA PRO A 36 5.35 -10.09 -8.66
C PRO A 36 5.81 -9.33 -7.43
N THR A 37 6.95 -8.64 -7.53
CA THR A 37 7.41 -7.77 -6.46
C THR A 37 6.33 -6.71 -6.24
N PRO A 38 5.79 -6.56 -5.00
CA PRO A 38 4.86 -5.49 -4.70
C PRO A 38 5.52 -4.17 -5.09
N VAL A 39 4.82 -3.34 -5.86
CA VAL A 39 5.30 -2.00 -6.18
C VAL A 39 5.28 -1.22 -4.88
N GLU A 40 6.44 -0.77 -4.42
CA GLU A 40 6.54 0.13 -3.27
C GLU A 40 5.71 1.40 -3.56
N PRO A 41 4.92 1.88 -2.57
CA PRO A 41 4.12 3.07 -2.77
C PRO A 41 5.02 4.27 -3.06
N THR A 42 4.58 5.12 -3.97
CA THR A 42 5.20 6.42 -4.21
C THR A 42 5.04 7.30 -2.97
N ALA A 43 5.93 8.29 -2.80
CA ALA A 43 5.82 9.26 -1.70
C ALA A 43 4.45 9.97 -1.68
N GLU A 44 3.81 10.15 -2.84
CA GLU A 44 2.47 10.72 -2.92
C GLU A 44 1.38 9.76 -2.41
N GLU A 45 1.50 8.46 -2.69
CA GLU A 45 0.57 7.46 -2.19
C GLU A 45 0.70 7.32 -0.67
N GLU A 46 1.93 7.25 -0.15
CA GLU A 46 2.19 7.25 1.29
C GLU A 46 1.61 8.50 1.97
N ALA A 47 1.79 9.68 1.35
CA ALA A 47 1.25 10.93 1.86
C ALA A 47 -0.29 10.95 1.85
N ARG A 48 -0.94 10.42 0.80
CA ARG A 48 -2.40 10.28 0.74
C ARG A 48 -2.93 9.32 1.81
N MET A 49 -2.26 8.18 1.99
CA MET A 49 -2.60 7.21 3.05
C MET A 49 -2.49 7.84 4.44
N TRP A 50 -1.43 8.61 4.70
CA TRP A 50 -1.27 9.33 5.96
C TRP A 50 -2.37 10.37 6.18
N ARG A 51 -2.68 11.17 5.16
CA ARG A 51 -3.76 12.17 5.22
C ARG A 51 -5.10 11.50 5.55
N ASP A 52 -5.40 10.36 4.91
CA ASP A 52 -6.66 9.65 5.12
C ASP A 52 -6.77 9.10 6.54
N LEU A 53 -5.67 8.57 7.08
CA LEU A 53 -5.59 8.14 8.48
C LEU A 53 -5.80 9.30 9.45
N GLU A 54 -5.23 10.48 9.19
CA GLU A 54 -5.46 11.67 10.02
C GLU A 54 -6.91 12.16 9.97
N LEU A 55 -7.53 12.10 8.79
CA LEU A 55 -8.95 12.39 8.63
C LEU A 55 -9.82 11.36 9.36
N GLU A 56 -9.43 10.10 9.42
CA GLU A 56 -10.13 9.09 10.21
C GLU A 56 -9.98 9.35 11.71
N ASN A 57 -8.75 9.55 12.18
CA ASN A 57 -8.43 9.78 13.60
C ASN A 57 -9.15 11.00 14.20
N THR A 58 -9.39 12.03 13.39
CA THR A 58 -10.02 13.29 13.83
C THR A 58 -11.52 13.36 13.55
N ASP A 59 -12.14 12.31 13.00
CA ASP A 59 -13.52 12.37 12.53
C ASP A 59 -14.53 12.57 13.67
N THR A 60 -14.47 11.72 14.71
CA THR A 60 -15.34 11.80 15.89
C THR A 60 -15.23 13.15 16.59
N ALA A 61 -14.00 13.66 16.73
CA ALA A 61 -13.73 14.95 17.34
C ALA A 61 -14.35 16.11 16.55
N SER A 62 -14.33 16.03 15.22
CA SER A 62 -14.94 17.03 14.35
C SER A 62 -16.47 17.05 14.41
N GLN A 63 -17.09 15.91 14.71
CA GLN A 63 -18.56 15.78 14.77
C GLN A 63 -19.14 16.13 16.14
N THR A 64 -18.35 16.02 17.21
CA THR A 64 -18.81 16.19 18.60
C THR A 64 -18.67 17.66 19.03
N PRO A 65 -19.76 18.44 19.20
CA PRO A 65 -19.67 19.89 19.38
C PRO A 65 -18.87 20.36 20.61
N ASP A 66 -18.89 19.59 21.68
CA ASP A 66 -18.22 19.87 22.96
C ASP A 66 -16.82 19.22 23.07
N TRP A 67 -16.29 18.69 21.97
CA TRP A 67 -14.95 18.11 21.97
C TRP A 67 -13.87 19.17 22.25
N PRO A 68 -12.89 18.89 23.12
CA PRO A 68 -11.80 19.82 23.39
C PRO A 68 -11.04 20.18 22.11
N ASN A 69 -10.75 21.47 21.92
CA ASN A 69 -9.99 21.96 20.78
C ASN A 69 -10.63 21.71 19.38
N ARG A 70 -11.96 21.58 19.33
CA ARG A 70 -12.69 21.24 18.10
C ARG A 70 -12.44 22.20 16.93
N ASP A 71 -12.36 23.50 17.18
CA ASP A 71 -12.21 24.50 16.11
C ASP A 71 -10.85 24.36 15.39
N ASN A 72 -9.79 24.05 16.13
CA ASN A 72 -8.48 23.74 15.54
C ASN A 72 -8.51 22.42 14.77
N ILE A 73 -9.26 21.42 15.24
CA ILE A 73 -9.45 20.14 14.53
C ILE A 73 -10.18 20.37 13.19
N LEU A 74 -11.20 21.23 13.16
CA LEU A 74 -11.90 21.57 11.91
C LEU A 74 -10.98 22.30 10.92
N THR A 75 -10.16 23.22 11.42
CA THR A 75 -9.17 23.94 10.60
C THR A 75 -8.13 22.98 10.04
N TYR A 76 -7.58 22.10 10.88
CA TYR A 76 -6.62 21.08 10.49
C TYR A 76 -7.17 20.12 9.43
N ARG A 77 -8.41 19.62 9.61
CA ARG A 77 -9.09 18.75 8.64
C ARG A 77 -9.35 19.44 7.30
N THR A 78 -9.52 20.76 7.29
CA THR A 78 -9.63 21.54 6.05
C THR A 78 -8.28 21.58 5.35
N ALA A 79 -7.21 21.93 6.08
CA ALA A 79 -5.85 21.92 5.56
C ALA A 79 -5.44 20.54 5.01
N LEU A 80 -5.77 19.44 5.70
CA LEU A 80 -5.52 18.07 5.22
C LEU A 80 -6.20 17.77 3.88
N ARG A 81 -7.45 18.22 3.68
CA ARG A 81 -8.19 17.98 2.42
C ARG A 81 -7.63 18.80 1.26
N ASP A 82 -7.19 20.02 1.54
CA ASP A 82 -6.63 20.92 0.54
C ASP A 82 -5.18 20.59 0.20
N TRP A 83 -4.45 19.96 1.13
CA TRP A 83 -3.01 19.69 1.04
C TRP A 83 -2.54 19.05 -0.27
N PRO A 84 -3.18 18.00 -0.84
CA PRO A 84 -2.72 17.40 -2.10
C PRO A 84 -2.75 18.33 -3.31
N ALA A 85 -3.43 19.47 -3.22
CA ALA A 85 -3.49 20.49 -4.26
C ALA A 85 -2.48 21.63 -4.05
N THR A 86 -1.70 21.62 -2.96
CA THR A 86 -0.71 22.65 -2.66
C THR A 86 0.68 22.26 -3.16
N SER A 87 1.58 23.24 -3.25
CA SER A 87 2.99 23.01 -3.58
C SER A 87 3.77 22.24 -2.49
N ASP A 88 3.19 22.13 -1.30
CA ASP A 88 3.82 21.48 -0.15
C ASP A 88 3.64 19.95 -0.18
N PHE A 89 2.70 19.44 -0.99
CA PHE A 89 2.51 18.01 -1.16
C PHE A 89 3.59 17.39 -2.05
N PRO A 90 4.12 16.19 -1.70
CA PRO A 90 3.85 15.39 -0.49
C PRO A 90 4.80 15.69 0.69
N ALA A 91 5.70 16.67 0.54
CA ALA A 91 6.86 16.84 1.40
C ALA A 91 6.56 17.42 2.80
N THR A 92 5.66 18.40 2.90
CA THR A 92 5.41 19.14 4.15
C THR A 92 3.96 19.00 4.56
N ARG A 93 3.73 18.24 5.64
CA ARG A 93 2.39 17.89 6.15
C ARG A 93 1.78 19.06 6.93
N PRO A 94 0.44 19.25 6.87
CA PRO A 94 -0.26 20.13 7.79
C PRO A 94 -0.06 19.70 9.25
N VAL A 95 -0.19 20.63 10.20
CA VAL A 95 -0.07 20.37 11.64
C VAL A 95 -1.34 20.82 12.37
N LEU A 96 -1.74 20.06 13.39
CA LEU A 96 -2.86 20.42 14.26
C LEU A 96 -2.43 21.58 15.20
N GLY A 97 -3.24 22.64 15.24
CA GLY A 97 -3.02 23.77 16.15
C GLY A 97 -3.33 23.45 17.61
N GLU A 98 -2.74 24.22 18.54
CA GLU A 98 -2.98 24.15 19.98
C GLU A 98 -4.26 24.86 20.41
#